data_AF-A0A1J4KKP7-F1
#
_entry.id   AF-A0A1J4KKP7-F1
#
_cell.length_a   1.000
_cell.length_b   1.000
_cell.length_c   1.000
_cell.angle_alpha   90.00
_cell.angle_beta   90.00
_cell.angle_gamma   90.00
#
_symmetry.space_group_name_H-M   'P 1'
#
loop_
_entity.id
_entity.type
_entity.pdbx_description
1 polymer ?
#
loop_
_entity_poly.entity_id
_entity_poly.type
_entity_poly.pdbx_seq_one_letter_code
_entity_poly.pdbx_strand_id
1 'polypeptide(L)'
;MLLTIYFTTSLEISKPIFHHRLSLTVNDRLMDLDSVFQNQAEYLVKKATSGPSGTPDWSTIIRILGIIDSSAITIPVFINIICKYLARGKKGVSLNCLVLIDALFKNSKRQQLTMLQSPQLLQQLNSPIIQKNPELHNFMYKSAPSWVSSCASQNCLDQYFASWQESICRSQYVPKMTDQIKKKLSSDIDAALEVLIMFSQCLITSFVDGGTPDDPLLREIMPNIREIARRTAELEPTVIDKSIRAAILAEKQFCEFCQQTMLEYKKTRKVDTNSVIIALTKAQNSVRKHLNGDQNGKQKDKKRIPPRRRGQPFDEMSVEDFFKKFDKIKNASGGSSQQQYATQQQQQQQNKHELDLLDLGDGLINNGNNTNQQASQASQADDLIDSLIQI
;
A
#
# COMPACT_ATOMS: atom_id res chain seq x y z
N MET A 1 19.49 -24.90 -64.60
CA MET A 1 18.26 -25.71 -64.71
C MET A 1 17.16 -24.89 -64.08
N LEU A 2 16.42 -24.14 -64.90
CA LEU A 2 15.15 -24.59 -65.54
C LEU A 2 14.08 -24.81 -64.48
N LEU A 3 12.88 -24.23 -64.54
CA LEU A 3 12.18 -23.27 -65.40
C LEU A 3 10.76 -23.33 -64.74
N THR A 4 10.10 -22.23 -64.36
CA THR A 4 9.22 -21.40 -65.22
C THR A 4 7.72 -21.65 -65.00
N ILE A 5 6.95 -20.66 -64.52
CA ILE A 5 6.18 -19.53 -65.13
C ILE A 5 4.70 -19.88 -65.40
N TYR A 6 3.87 -18.84 -65.21
CA TYR A 6 2.61 -18.43 -65.88
C TYR A 6 1.34 -18.71 -65.07
N PHE A 7 0.48 -17.72 -64.80
CA PHE A 7 -0.12 -16.83 -65.80
C PHE A 7 -0.29 -15.35 -65.36
N THR A 8 0.06 -14.48 -66.31
CA THR A 8 -0.38 -13.09 -66.54
C THR A 8 -1.57 -13.07 -67.50
N THR A 9 -2.51 -12.14 -67.32
CA THR A 9 -3.06 -11.17 -68.32
C THR A 9 -4.26 -10.43 -67.70
N SER A 10 -4.23 -9.10 -67.50
CA SER A 10 -4.34 -7.99 -68.48
C SER A 10 -5.78 -7.79 -69.00
N LEU A 11 -6.39 -6.62 -68.73
CA LEU A 11 -7.01 -5.75 -69.76
C LEU A 11 -7.52 -4.38 -69.22
N GLU A 12 -7.13 -3.32 -69.95
CA GLU A 12 -7.83 -2.07 -70.35
C GLU A 12 -8.54 -1.18 -69.31
N ILE A 13 -8.08 0.05 -69.04
CA ILE A 13 -8.23 1.31 -69.79
C ILE A 13 -9.68 1.68 -70.13
N SER A 14 -10.23 2.63 -69.37
CA SER A 14 -11.19 3.61 -69.89
C SER A 14 -11.09 4.94 -69.12
N LYS A 15 -10.95 6.04 -69.86
CA LYS A 15 -11.05 7.43 -69.36
C LYS A 15 -12.52 7.77 -69.05
N PRO A 16 -12.77 8.74 -68.15
CA PRO A 16 -13.41 9.98 -68.63
C PRO A 16 -12.73 11.22 -68.02
N ILE A 17 -12.37 12.23 -68.82
CA ILE A 17 -13.20 13.40 -69.16
C ILE A 17 -13.52 14.27 -67.93
N PHE A 18 -12.97 15.47 -67.99
CA PHE A 18 -13.24 16.65 -67.18
C PHE A 18 -14.71 16.81 -66.77
N HIS A 19 -14.97 16.88 -65.47
CA HIS A 19 -15.93 17.82 -64.90
C HIS A 19 -15.25 18.55 -63.73
N HIS A 20 -14.68 19.70 -64.06
CA HIS A 20 -14.32 20.71 -63.07
C HIS A 20 -15.61 21.35 -62.50
N ARG A 21 -15.54 21.72 -61.22
CA ARG A 21 -16.50 22.53 -60.44
C ARG A 21 -17.74 21.79 -59.89
N LEU A 22 -17.60 21.29 -58.67
CA LEU A 22 -18.46 21.54 -57.48
C LEU A 22 -18.32 20.37 -56.48
N SER A 23 -17.13 20.16 -55.89
CA SER A 23 -16.96 19.16 -54.81
C SER A 23 -15.74 19.43 -53.91
N LEU A 24 -15.49 20.69 -53.56
CA LEU A 24 -14.37 21.08 -52.68
C LEU A 24 -14.81 21.68 -51.34
N THR A 25 -16.11 21.63 -50.98
CA THR A 25 -16.61 22.24 -49.74
C THR A 25 -17.14 21.25 -48.70
N VAL A 26 -17.25 19.96 -49.03
CA VAL A 26 -17.78 18.94 -48.11
C VAL A 26 -16.66 18.19 -47.39
N ASN A 27 -15.55 17.84 -48.07
CA ASN A 27 -14.43 17.11 -47.45
C ASN A 27 -13.62 17.95 -46.46
N ASP A 28 -13.40 19.24 -46.75
CA ASP A 28 -12.69 20.13 -45.82
C ASP A 28 -13.50 20.39 -44.54
N ARG A 29 -14.84 20.42 -44.63
CA ARG A 29 -15.71 20.55 -43.45
C ARG A 29 -15.77 19.25 -42.64
N LEU A 30 -15.68 18.08 -43.27
CA LEU A 30 -15.68 16.79 -42.58
C LEU A 30 -14.39 16.58 -41.76
N MET A 31 -13.23 16.95 -42.31
CA MET A 31 -11.95 16.89 -41.58
C MET A 31 -11.87 17.90 -40.42
N ASP A 32 -12.49 19.07 -40.58
CA ASP A 32 -12.51 20.09 -39.53
C ASP A 32 -13.40 19.68 -38.34
N LEU A 33 -14.54 19.04 -38.61
CA LEU A 33 -15.46 18.50 -37.59
C LEU A 33 -14.82 17.39 -36.74
N ASP A 34 -14.07 16.48 -37.36
CA ASP A 34 -13.36 15.42 -36.65
C ASP A 34 -12.26 15.99 -35.74
N SER A 35 -11.57 17.04 -36.20
CA SER A 35 -10.55 17.73 -35.40
C SER A 35 -11.14 18.47 -34.19
N VAL A 36 -12.29 19.12 -34.37
CA VAL A 36 -13.00 19.84 -33.30
C VAL A 36 -13.50 18.88 -32.24
N PHE A 37 -14.11 17.75 -32.65
CA PHE A 37 -14.54 16.73 -31.71
C PHE A 37 -13.37 16.11 -30.96
N GLN A 38 -12.27 15.80 -31.65
CA GLN A 38 -11.07 15.25 -31.02
C GLN A 38 -10.49 16.19 -29.96
N ASN A 39 -10.43 17.50 -30.25
CA ASN A 39 -9.97 18.51 -29.28
C ASN A 39 -10.89 18.59 -28.06
N GLN A 40 -12.21 18.52 -28.27
CA GLN A 40 -13.18 18.50 -27.19
C GLN A 40 -13.05 17.22 -26.34
N ALA A 41 -12.92 16.06 -26.98
CA ALA A 41 -12.71 14.78 -26.30
C ALA A 41 -11.41 14.80 -25.48
N GLU A 42 -10.35 15.42 -26.00
CA GLU A 42 -9.07 15.56 -25.31
C GLU A 42 -9.19 16.45 -24.07
N TYR A 43 -9.88 17.58 -24.19
CA TYR A 43 -10.19 18.44 -23.05
C TYR A 43 -10.98 17.69 -21.97
N LEU A 44 -12.00 16.92 -22.36
CA LEU A 44 -12.83 16.16 -21.43
C LEU A 44 -12.02 15.07 -20.71
N VAL A 45 -11.20 14.29 -21.41
CA VAL A 45 -10.36 13.26 -20.78
C VAL A 45 -9.32 13.90 -19.85
N LYS A 46 -8.68 14.99 -20.28
CA LYS A 46 -7.74 15.73 -19.44
C LYS A 46 -8.41 16.23 -18.16
N LYS A 47 -9.61 16.78 -18.25
CA LYS A 47 -10.36 17.28 -17.10
C LYS A 47 -10.84 16.13 -16.20
N ALA A 48 -11.39 15.06 -16.76
CA ALA A 48 -11.81 13.87 -16.03
C ALA A 48 -10.67 13.26 -15.21
N THR A 49 -9.44 13.30 -15.74
CA THR A 49 -8.25 12.74 -15.09
C THR A 49 -7.44 13.75 -14.29
N SER A 50 -7.82 15.03 -14.33
CA SER A 50 -7.24 16.07 -13.50
C SER A 50 -7.73 15.93 -12.06
N GLY A 51 -6.79 15.79 -11.14
CA GLY A 51 -7.09 15.63 -9.71
C GLY A 51 -5.99 14.84 -8.99
N PRO A 52 -6.06 14.75 -7.66
CA PRO A 52 -5.23 13.83 -6.89
C PRO A 52 -5.43 12.37 -7.34
N SER A 53 -4.45 11.52 -7.02
CA SER A 53 -4.44 10.11 -7.38
C SER A 53 -5.67 9.41 -6.79
N GLY A 54 -6.52 8.82 -7.64
CA GLY A 54 -7.71 8.07 -7.22
C GLY A 54 -8.96 8.94 -6.98
N THR A 55 -8.87 10.25 -7.20
CA THR A 55 -9.99 11.20 -7.08
C THR A 55 -10.20 11.94 -8.41
N PRO A 56 -10.70 11.25 -9.45
CA PRO A 56 -10.99 11.88 -10.74
C PRO A 56 -12.20 12.83 -10.65
N ASP A 57 -12.35 13.69 -11.65
CA ASP A 57 -13.56 14.50 -11.80
C ASP A 57 -14.72 13.64 -12.35
N TRP A 58 -15.48 13.06 -11.41
CA TRP A 58 -16.65 12.24 -11.70
C TRP A 58 -17.71 12.95 -12.53
N SER A 59 -17.87 14.26 -12.39
CA SER A 59 -18.85 15.02 -13.18
C SER A 59 -18.49 14.98 -14.67
N THR A 60 -17.20 15.09 -14.98
CA THR A 60 -16.70 14.99 -16.34
C THR A 60 -16.71 13.55 -16.84
N ILE A 61 -16.41 12.55 -15.99
CA ILE A 61 -16.56 11.12 -16.35
C ILE A 61 -18.00 10.80 -16.76
N ILE A 62 -19.00 11.23 -15.98
CA ILE A 62 -20.42 11.03 -16.30
C ILE A 62 -20.79 11.70 -17.62
N ARG A 63 -20.24 12.88 -17.90
CA ARG A 63 -20.44 13.54 -19.19
C ARG A 63 -19.85 12.74 -20.36
N ILE A 64 -18.66 12.17 -20.22
CA ILE A 64 -18.05 11.30 -21.23
C ILE A 64 -18.94 10.06 -21.46
N LEU A 65 -19.42 9.43 -20.38
CA LEU A 65 -20.36 8.31 -20.46
C LEU A 65 -21.62 8.66 -21.24
N GLY A 66 -22.21 9.83 -20.98
CA GLY A 66 -23.39 10.30 -21.72
C GLY A 66 -23.15 10.49 -23.21
N ILE A 67 -21.97 11.00 -23.61
CA ILE A 67 -21.58 11.13 -25.02
C ILE A 67 -21.44 9.75 -25.67
N ILE A 68 -20.78 8.82 -24.99
CA ILE A 68 -20.56 7.44 -25.48
C ILE A 68 -21.86 6.65 -25.57
N ASP A 69 -22.78 6.82 -24.61
CA ASP A 69 -24.09 6.17 -24.66
C ASP A 69 -24.93 6.70 -25.82
N SER A 70 -24.79 7.99 -26.13
CA SER A 70 -25.47 8.62 -27.27
C SER A 70 -24.87 8.19 -28.62
N SER A 71 -23.57 7.87 -28.67
CA SER A 71 -22.88 7.56 -29.91
C SER A 71 -21.67 6.64 -29.71
N ALA A 72 -21.86 5.33 -29.96
CA ALA A 72 -20.80 4.33 -29.79
C ALA A 72 -19.57 4.57 -30.70
N ILE A 73 -19.74 5.21 -31.86
CA ILE A 73 -18.64 5.51 -32.79
C ILE A 73 -17.59 6.46 -32.19
N THR A 74 -17.91 7.15 -31.10
CA THR A 74 -16.98 8.04 -30.40
C THR A 74 -16.00 7.29 -29.48
N ILE A 75 -16.26 6.02 -29.16
CA ILE A 75 -15.43 5.23 -28.23
C ILE A 75 -13.99 5.12 -28.70
N PRO A 76 -13.67 4.78 -29.97
CA PRO A 76 -12.29 4.69 -30.42
C PRO A 76 -11.51 5.99 -30.22
N VAL A 77 -12.17 7.16 -30.38
CA VAL A 77 -11.55 8.48 -30.14
C VAL A 77 -11.19 8.63 -28.66
N PHE A 78 -12.15 8.38 -27.76
CA PHE A 78 -11.89 8.43 -26.32
C PHE A 78 -10.84 7.41 -25.87
N ILE A 79 -10.89 6.18 -26.35
CA ILE A 79 -9.89 5.14 -26.03
C ILE A 79 -8.50 5.55 -26.50
N ASN A 80 -8.36 6.09 -27.71
CA ASN A 80 -7.07 6.56 -28.21
C ASN A 80 -6.49 7.67 -27.30
N ILE A 81 -7.33 8.62 -26.88
CA ILE A 81 -6.92 9.70 -25.97
C ILE A 81 -6.56 9.13 -24.60
N ILE A 82 -7.40 8.30 -23.99
CA ILE A 82 -7.13 7.66 -22.69
C ILE A 82 -5.81 6.88 -22.74
N CYS A 83 -5.56 6.13 -23.82
CA CYS A 83 -4.31 5.41 -24.05
C CYS A 83 -3.09 6.34 -24.06
N LYS A 84 -3.19 7.52 -24.69
CA LYS A 84 -2.11 8.53 -24.66
C LYS A 84 -1.83 9.01 -23.24
N TYR A 85 -2.87 9.28 -22.45
CA TYR A 85 -2.73 9.71 -21.05
C TYR A 85 -2.24 8.58 -20.12
N LEU A 86 -2.59 7.33 -20.39
CA LEU A 86 -2.02 6.17 -19.67
C LEU A 86 -0.52 6.04 -19.93
N ALA A 87 -0.09 6.16 -21.19
CA ALA A 87 1.30 5.97 -21.60
C ALA A 87 2.24 7.11 -21.16
N ARG A 88 1.73 8.35 -21.09
CA ARG A 88 2.53 9.55 -20.81
C ARG A 88 2.20 10.22 -19.47
N GLY A 89 1.17 9.75 -18.78
CA GLY A 89 0.69 10.34 -17.54
C GLY A 89 1.64 10.11 -16.36
N LYS A 90 1.64 11.06 -15.42
CA LYS A 90 2.18 10.81 -14.07
C LYS A 90 1.30 9.77 -13.37
N LYS A 91 1.86 9.06 -12.38
CA LYS A 91 1.18 7.99 -11.62
C LYS A 91 -0.30 8.29 -11.28
N GLY A 92 -0.61 9.47 -10.73
CA GLY A 92 -1.97 9.84 -10.37
C GLY A 92 -2.93 10.01 -11.56
N VAL A 93 -2.44 10.53 -12.68
CA VAL A 93 -3.21 10.63 -13.93
C VAL A 93 -3.50 9.23 -14.47
N SER A 94 -2.52 8.34 -14.46
CA SER A 94 -2.70 6.95 -14.90
C SER A 94 -3.73 6.22 -14.06
N LEU A 95 -3.73 6.41 -12.73
CA LEU A 95 -4.77 5.82 -11.86
C LEU A 95 -6.16 6.39 -12.18
N ASN A 96 -6.28 7.70 -12.36
CA ASN A 96 -7.55 8.32 -12.74
C ASN A 96 -8.04 7.87 -14.13
N CYS A 97 -7.13 7.62 -15.08
CA CYS A 97 -7.47 6.97 -16.36
C CYS A 97 -8.02 5.56 -16.15
N LEU A 98 -7.45 4.76 -15.26
CA LEU A 98 -7.96 3.42 -14.93
C LEU A 98 -9.35 3.48 -14.29
N VAL A 99 -9.62 4.48 -13.45
CA VAL A 99 -10.97 4.71 -12.88
C VAL A 99 -11.97 5.10 -13.98
N LEU A 100 -11.58 5.94 -14.94
CA LEU A 100 -12.41 6.24 -16.10
C LEU A 100 -12.69 4.99 -16.93
N ILE A 101 -11.70 4.14 -17.21
CA ILE A 101 -11.90 2.86 -17.91
C ILE A 101 -12.84 1.95 -17.14
N ASP A 102 -12.68 1.84 -15.82
CA ASP A 102 -13.56 1.06 -14.96
C ASP A 102 -15.01 1.55 -15.05
N ALA A 103 -15.22 2.87 -15.05
CA ALA A 103 -16.53 3.47 -15.22
C ALA A 103 -17.12 3.17 -16.61
N LEU A 104 -16.32 3.18 -17.67
CA LEU A 104 -16.74 2.80 -19.03
C LEU A 104 -17.25 1.35 -19.05
N PHE A 105 -16.49 0.39 -18.53
CA PHE A 105 -16.90 -1.03 -18.53
C PHE A 105 -18.16 -1.27 -17.67
N LYS A 106 -18.31 -0.60 -16.54
CA LYS A 106 -19.46 -0.81 -15.64
C LYS A 106 -20.77 -0.20 -16.14
N ASN A 107 -20.71 0.83 -16.98
CA ASN A 107 -21.90 1.60 -17.38
C ASN A 107 -22.23 1.50 -18.87
N SER A 108 -21.45 0.75 -19.66
CA SER A 108 -21.65 0.62 -21.11
C SER A 108 -22.63 -0.49 -21.47
N LYS A 109 -23.33 -0.32 -22.60
CA LYS A 109 -24.16 -1.36 -23.24
C LYS A 109 -23.32 -2.22 -24.19
N ARG A 110 -23.93 -3.26 -24.74
CA ARG A 110 -23.26 -4.33 -25.51
C ARG A 110 -22.38 -3.82 -26.63
N GLN A 111 -22.89 -2.88 -27.45
CA GLN A 111 -22.15 -2.33 -28.59
C GLN A 111 -20.88 -1.59 -28.14
N GLN A 112 -20.99 -0.83 -27.06
CA GLN A 112 -19.87 -0.09 -26.48
C GLN A 112 -18.85 -1.04 -25.84
N LEU A 113 -19.31 -2.06 -25.10
CA LEU A 113 -18.45 -3.07 -24.49
C LEU A 113 -17.63 -3.85 -25.52
N THR A 114 -18.20 -4.16 -26.68
CA THR A 114 -17.46 -4.77 -27.79
C THR A 114 -16.30 -3.86 -28.26
N MET A 115 -16.55 -2.55 -28.38
CA MET A 115 -15.51 -1.60 -28.80
C MET A 115 -14.44 -1.35 -27.71
N LEU A 116 -14.82 -1.43 -26.42
CA LEU A 116 -13.88 -1.26 -25.31
C LEU A 116 -12.87 -2.41 -25.21
N GLN A 117 -13.20 -3.61 -25.68
CA GLN A 117 -12.30 -4.78 -25.73
C GLN A 117 -11.22 -4.68 -26.84
N SER A 118 -10.90 -3.46 -27.30
CA SER A 118 -9.94 -3.23 -28.38
C SER A 118 -8.51 -3.69 -28.03
N PRO A 119 -7.75 -4.23 -29.00
CA PRO A 119 -6.34 -4.58 -28.82
C PRO A 119 -5.47 -3.39 -28.37
N GLN A 120 -5.80 -2.18 -28.82
CA GLN A 120 -5.09 -0.95 -28.44
C GLN A 120 -5.16 -0.70 -26.93
N LEU A 121 -6.35 -0.82 -26.33
CA LEU A 121 -6.52 -0.64 -24.90
C LEU A 121 -5.73 -1.72 -24.14
N LEU A 122 -5.87 -2.98 -24.55
CA LEU A 122 -5.19 -4.11 -23.92
C LEU A 122 -3.66 -3.98 -23.97
N GLN A 123 -3.11 -3.52 -25.09
CA GLN A 123 -1.68 -3.27 -25.22
C GLN A 123 -1.19 -2.22 -24.22
N GLN A 124 -1.95 -1.14 -24.01
CA GLN A 124 -1.59 -0.09 -23.06
C GLN A 124 -1.75 -0.55 -21.61
N LEU A 125 -2.78 -1.33 -21.29
CA LEU A 125 -2.95 -1.94 -19.96
C LEU A 125 -1.81 -2.89 -19.61
N ASN A 126 -1.21 -3.55 -20.61
CA ASN A 126 -0.01 -4.37 -20.46
C ASN A 126 1.31 -3.59 -20.51
N SER A 127 1.26 -2.25 -20.56
CA SER A 127 2.50 -1.47 -20.61
C SER A 127 3.36 -1.69 -19.35
N PRO A 128 4.69 -1.68 -19.48
CA PRO A 128 5.59 -1.82 -18.33
C PRO A 128 5.36 -0.75 -17.25
N ILE A 129 4.84 0.42 -17.62
CA ILE A 129 4.53 1.52 -16.70
C ILE A 129 3.44 1.10 -15.71
N ILE A 130 2.41 0.40 -16.20
CA ILE A 130 1.31 -0.07 -15.38
C ILE A 130 1.71 -1.34 -14.63
N GLN A 131 2.34 -2.31 -15.31
CA GLN A 131 2.72 -3.58 -14.69
C GLN A 131 3.77 -3.42 -13.59
N LYS A 132 4.73 -2.50 -13.71
CA LYS A 132 5.73 -2.25 -12.66
C LYS A 132 5.20 -1.42 -11.49
N ASN A 133 4.00 -0.86 -11.61
CA ASN A 133 3.42 -0.01 -10.59
C ASN A 133 2.41 -0.81 -9.75
N PRO A 134 2.73 -1.10 -8.47
CA PRO A 134 1.87 -1.93 -7.63
C PRO A 134 0.46 -1.39 -7.48
N GLU A 135 0.30 -0.06 -7.39
CA GLU A 135 -1.00 0.56 -7.17
C GLU A 135 -1.89 0.45 -8.41
N LEU A 136 -1.32 0.71 -9.58
CA LEU A 136 -2.03 0.59 -10.87
C LEU A 136 -2.36 -0.87 -11.17
N HIS A 137 -1.40 -1.78 -10.97
CA HIS A 137 -1.60 -3.20 -11.17
C HIS A 137 -2.65 -3.79 -10.22
N ASN A 138 -2.60 -3.43 -8.93
CA ASN A 138 -3.61 -3.87 -7.96
C ASN A 138 -5.01 -3.33 -8.28
N PHE A 139 -5.11 -2.12 -8.83
CA PHE A 139 -6.39 -1.60 -9.32
C PHE A 139 -6.93 -2.48 -10.45
N MET A 140 -6.10 -2.76 -11.47
CA MET A 140 -6.51 -3.63 -12.57
C MET A 140 -6.87 -5.04 -12.10
N TYR A 141 -6.09 -5.62 -11.18
CA TYR A 141 -6.36 -6.94 -10.62
C TYR A 141 -7.76 -7.02 -10.00
N LYS A 142 -8.19 -5.96 -9.29
CA LYS A 142 -9.53 -5.90 -8.66
C LYS A 142 -10.64 -5.63 -9.67
N SER A 143 -10.38 -4.77 -10.66
CA SER A 143 -11.41 -4.27 -11.57
C SER A 143 -11.62 -5.18 -12.78
N ALA A 144 -10.57 -5.79 -13.34
CA ALA A 144 -10.63 -6.60 -14.55
C ALA A 144 -11.63 -7.78 -14.48
N PRO A 145 -11.74 -8.54 -13.36
CA PRO A 145 -12.78 -9.58 -13.24
C PRO A 145 -14.20 -9.02 -13.40
N SER A 146 -14.46 -7.81 -12.88
CA SER A 146 -15.75 -7.15 -13.02
C SER A 146 -16.01 -6.69 -14.46
N TRP A 147 -14.97 -6.30 -15.20
CA TRP A 147 -15.07 -5.93 -16.62
C TRP A 147 -15.44 -7.14 -17.48
N VAL A 148 -14.74 -8.26 -17.29
CA VAL A 148 -15.05 -9.54 -17.96
C VAL A 148 -16.46 -10.00 -17.63
N SER A 149 -16.87 -9.92 -16.36
CA SER A 149 -18.23 -10.27 -15.93
C SER A 149 -19.30 -9.38 -16.58
N SER A 150 -19.00 -8.10 -16.78
CA SER A 150 -19.91 -7.15 -17.46
C SER A 150 -20.04 -7.46 -18.96
N CYS A 151 -18.95 -7.85 -19.62
CA CYS A 151 -18.99 -8.30 -21.01
C CYS A 151 -19.69 -9.66 -21.17
N ALA A 152 -19.48 -10.58 -20.23
CA ALA A 152 -20.09 -11.90 -20.22
C ALA A 152 -21.61 -11.81 -20.02
N SER A 153 -22.08 -11.00 -19.07
CA SER A 153 -23.52 -10.82 -18.80
C SER A 153 -24.28 -10.23 -20.00
N GLN A 154 -23.60 -9.44 -20.83
CA GLN A 154 -24.16 -8.87 -22.06
C GLN A 154 -23.89 -9.71 -23.32
N ASN A 155 -23.35 -10.93 -23.18
CA ASN A 155 -23.05 -11.85 -24.28
C ASN A 155 -22.18 -11.21 -25.38
N CYS A 156 -21.16 -10.46 -24.98
CA CYS A 156 -20.19 -9.82 -25.87
C CYS A 156 -18.75 -10.00 -25.41
N LEU A 157 -18.46 -11.01 -24.58
CA LEU A 157 -17.12 -11.30 -24.12
C LEU A 157 -16.27 -11.86 -25.27
N ASP A 158 -15.15 -11.18 -25.54
CA ASP A 158 -14.12 -11.64 -26.45
C ASP A 158 -13.16 -12.61 -25.71
N GLN A 159 -12.83 -13.74 -26.36
CA GLN A 159 -11.97 -14.78 -25.77
C GLN A 159 -10.54 -14.28 -25.51
N TYR A 160 -10.02 -13.39 -26.33
CA TYR A 160 -8.72 -12.74 -26.12
C TYR A 160 -8.76 -11.84 -24.88
N PHE A 161 -9.85 -11.10 -24.68
CA PHE A 161 -10.05 -10.26 -23.49
C PHE A 161 -10.15 -11.11 -22.21
N ALA A 162 -10.89 -12.24 -22.25
CA ALA A 162 -10.97 -13.18 -21.14
C ALA A 162 -9.59 -13.77 -20.78
N SER A 163 -8.84 -14.23 -21.80
CA SER A 163 -7.49 -14.80 -21.62
C SER A 163 -6.51 -13.76 -21.06
N TRP A 164 -6.63 -12.50 -21.50
CA TRP A 164 -5.85 -11.39 -20.96
C TRP A 164 -6.14 -11.16 -19.47
N GLN A 165 -7.41 -11.16 -19.05
CA GLN A 165 -7.76 -11.00 -17.64
C GLN A 165 -7.19 -12.13 -16.78
N GLU A 166 -7.26 -13.39 -17.25
CA GLU A 166 -6.61 -14.49 -16.54
C GLU A 166 -5.10 -14.26 -16.39
N SER A 167 -4.43 -13.79 -17.45
CA SER A 167 -3.00 -13.50 -17.42
C SER A 167 -2.64 -12.38 -16.43
N ILE A 168 -3.42 -11.29 -16.39
CA ILE A 168 -3.13 -10.15 -15.51
C ILE A 168 -3.48 -10.44 -14.05
N CYS A 169 -4.46 -11.32 -13.81
CA CYS A 169 -4.80 -11.82 -12.48
C CYS A 169 -3.90 -12.99 -12.03
N ARG A 170 -3.01 -13.49 -12.90
CA ARG A 170 -1.94 -14.42 -12.50
C ARG A 170 -0.64 -13.69 -12.09
N SER A 171 -0.48 -12.39 -12.41
CA SER A 171 0.81 -11.71 -12.32
C SER A 171 1.05 -10.82 -11.09
N GLN A 172 2.30 -10.90 -10.63
CA GLN A 172 3.17 -10.04 -9.79
C GLN A 172 2.71 -9.45 -8.44
N TYR A 173 1.44 -9.18 -8.18
CA TYR A 173 1.02 -8.52 -6.94
C TYR A 173 -0.09 -9.32 -6.27
N VAL A 174 0.26 -10.06 -5.22
CA VAL A 174 -0.69 -10.86 -4.45
C VAL A 174 -1.42 -9.92 -3.48
N PRO A 175 -2.73 -9.65 -3.64
CA PRO A 175 -3.43 -8.67 -2.80
C PRO A 175 -3.57 -9.13 -1.34
N LYS A 176 -3.47 -10.45 -1.10
CA LYS A 176 -3.43 -11.07 0.23
C LYS A 176 -2.43 -12.23 0.18
N MET A 177 -1.28 -12.08 0.83
CA MET A 177 -0.35 -13.19 1.01
C MET A 177 -1.07 -14.34 1.72
N THR A 178 -1.02 -15.53 1.14
CA THR A 178 -1.45 -16.75 1.82
C THR A 178 -0.47 -17.06 2.96
N ASP A 179 -0.91 -17.81 3.97
CA ASP A 179 -0.03 -18.18 5.09
C ASP A 179 1.21 -18.96 4.63
N GLN A 180 1.09 -19.76 3.55
CA GLN A 180 2.22 -20.44 2.93
C GLN A 180 3.24 -19.47 2.33
N ILE A 181 2.76 -18.45 1.58
CA ILE A 181 3.63 -17.42 1.01
C ILE A 181 4.28 -16.60 2.12
N LYS A 182 3.51 -16.24 3.17
CA LYS A 182 4.02 -15.50 4.32
C LYS A 182 5.11 -16.28 5.05
N LYS A 183 4.87 -17.57 5.34
CA LYS A 183 5.85 -18.43 6.02
C LYS A 183 7.13 -18.58 5.20
N LYS A 184 7.00 -18.81 3.89
CA LYS A 184 8.15 -18.89 2.98
C LYS A 184 8.91 -17.57 2.97
N LEU A 185 8.21 -16.44 2.80
CA LEU A 185 8.83 -15.12 2.76
C LEU A 185 9.54 -14.77 4.07
N SER A 186 8.94 -15.08 5.22
CA SER A 186 9.61 -14.92 6.51
C SER A 186 10.90 -15.73 6.59
N SER A 187 10.88 -16.99 6.15
CA SER A 187 12.08 -17.83 6.10
C SER A 187 13.14 -17.29 5.15
N ASP A 188 12.74 -16.76 3.99
CA ASP A 188 13.66 -16.18 3.01
C ASP A 188 14.31 -14.89 3.54
N ILE A 189 13.55 -14.05 4.27
CA ILE A 189 14.07 -12.83 4.92
C ILE A 189 15.00 -13.20 6.09
N ASP A 190 14.66 -14.20 6.91
CA ASP A 190 15.53 -14.64 7.99
C ASP A 190 16.87 -15.19 7.45
N ALA A 191 16.84 -15.97 6.35
CA ALA A 191 18.05 -16.46 5.70
C ALA A 191 18.91 -15.33 5.11
N ALA A 192 18.29 -14.30 4.53
CA ALA A 192 19.02 -13.14 4.02
C ALA A 192 19.64 -12.31 5.16
N LEU A 193 18.96 -12.20 6.31
CA LEU A 193 19.52 -11.62 7.52
C LEU A 193 20.73 -12.41 8.07
N GLU A 194 20.73 -13.74 7.98
CA GLU A 194 21.89 -14.56 8.35
C GLU A 194 23.13 -14.24 7.50
N VAL A 195 22.95 -14.05 6.19
CA VAL A 195 24.03 -13.63 5.30
C VAL A 195 24.57 -12.24 5.70
N LEU A 196 23.69 -11.32 6.08
CA LEU A 196 24.05 -9.98 6.55
C LEU A 196 24.80 -10.02 7.90
N ILE A 197 24.43 -10.94 8.80
CA ILE A 197 25.13 -11.19 10.06
C ILE A 197 26.54 -11.73 9.77
N MET A 198 26.65 -12.75 8.93
CA MET A 198 27.93 -13.32 8.52
C MET A 198 28.84 -12.25 7.93
N PHE A 199 28.32 -11.44 6.99
CA PHE A 199 29.09 -10.35 6.40
C PHE A 199 29.61 -9.36 7.45
N SER A 200 28.74 -8.94 8.38
CA SER A 200 29.09 -7.98 9.42
C SER A 200 30.16 -8.53 10.36
N GLN A 201 30.05 -9.80 10.75
CA GLN A 201 31.05 -10.49 11.56
C GLN A 201 32.39 -10.58 10.83
N CYS A 202 32.38 -11.01 9.56
CA CYS A 202 33.59 -11.06 8.74
C CYS A 202 34.25 -9.69 8.60
N LEU A 203 33.45 -8.64 8.42
CA LEU A 203 33.95 -7.27 8.26
C LEU A 203 34.62 -6.77 9.54
N ILE A 204 33.99 -6.99 10.69
CA ILE A 204 34.52 -6.60 11.99
C ILE A 204 35.80 -7.37 12.29
N THR A 205 35.79 -8.70 12.13
CA THR A 205 36.96 -9.55 12.38
C THR A 205 38.12 -9.18 11.46
N SER A 206 37.87 -9.06 10.15
CA SER A 206 38.89 -8.64 9.19
C SER A 206 39.48 -7.27 9.54
N PHE A 207 38.70 -6.34 10.08
CA PHE A 207 39.24 -5.04 10.50
C PHE A 207 40.06 -5.13 11.80
N VAL A 208 39.54 -5.84 12.81
CA VAL A 208 40.20 -5.98 14.13
C VAL A 208 41.52 -6.74 14.02
N ASP A 209 41.59 -7.75 13.16
CA ASP A 209 42.80 -8.56 12.94
C ASP A 209 43.82 -7.86 12.02
N GLY A 210 43.58 -6.61 11.63
CA GLY A 210 44.45 -5.84 10.74
C GLY A 210 44.44 -6.32 9.29
N GLY A 211 43.40 -7.07 8.91
CA GLY A 211 43.16 -7.52 7.54
C GLY A 211 42.83 -6.37 6.59
N THR A 212 42.68 -6.71 5.31
CA THR A 212 42.40 -5.75 4.25
C THR A 212 40.99 -5.90 3.70
N PRO A 213 40.40 -4.83 3.14
CA PRO A 213 39.17 -4.89 2.34
C PRO A 213 39.16 -5.88 1.16
N ASP A 214 40.31 -6.48 0.83
CA ASP A 214 40.45 -7.53 -0.18
C ASP A 214 40.42 -8.94 0.42
N ASP A 215 40.03 -9.06 1.68
CA ASP A 215 39.77 -10.34 2.34
C ASP A 215 38.89 -11.25 1.44
N PRO A 216 39.32 -12.50 1.18
CA PRO A 216 38.64 -13.41 0.26
C PRO A 216 37.17 -13.64 0.63
N LEU A 217 36.87 -13.75 1.93
CA LEU A 217 35.52 -14.03 2.43
C LEU A 217 34.61 -12.79 2.26
N LEU A 218 35.13 -11.59 2.54
CA LEU A 218 34.41 -10.35 2.24
C LEU A 218 34.12 -10.20 0.74
N ARG A 219 35.08 -10.57 -0.12
CA ARG A 219 34.92 -10.53 -1.58
C ARG A 219 33.88 -11.53 -2.07
N GLU A 220 33.78 -12.70 -1.45
CA GLU A 220 32.81 -13.76 -1.80
C GLU A 220 31.38 -13.41 -1.35
N ILE A 221 31.22 -12.82 -0.17
CA ILE A 221 29.88 -12.52 0.38
C ILE A 221 29.29 -11.24 -0.22
N MET A 222 30.12 -10.25 -0.59
CA MET A 222 29.66 -8.93 -1.08
C MET A 222 28.68 -8.99 -2.27
N PRO A 223 28.86 -9.84 -3.30
CA PRO A 223 27.88 -10.03 -4.37
C PRO A 223 26.49 -10.45 -3.85
N ASN A 224 26.43 -11.29 -2.82
CA ASN A 224 25.17 -11.73 -2.22
C ASN A 224 24.45 -10.56 -1.54
N ILE A 225 25.19 -9.68 -0.83
CA ILE A 225 24.62 -8.47 -0.21
C ILE A 225 23.99 -7.55 -1.26
N ARG A 226 24.65 -7.38 -2.41
CA ARG A 226 24.12 -6.57 -3.52
C ARG A 226 22.87 -7.19 -4.12
N GLU A 227 22.83 -8.51 -4.27
CA GLU A 227 21.67 -9.21 -4.79
C GLU A 227 20.48 -9.15 -3.82
N ILE A 228 20.72 -9.28 -2.51
CA ILE A 228 19.69 -9.08 -1.48
C ILE A 228 19.14 -7.65 -1.55
N ALA A 229 20.00 -6.63 -1.64
CA ALA A 229 19.57 -5.23 -1.77
C ALA A 229 18.70 -5.01 -3.01
N ARG A 230 19.10 -5.58 -4.16
CA ARG A 230 18.34 -5.48 -5.41
C ARG A 230 16.97 -6.15 -5.29
N ARG A 231 16.91 -7.38 -4.79
CA ARG A 231 15.65 -8.13 -4.63
C ARG A 231 14.72 -7.49 -3.62
N THR A 232 15.24 -7.02 -2.50
CA THR A 232 14.43 -6.32 -1.48
C THR A 232 13.89 -4.99 -2.01
N ALA A 233 14.65 -4.26 -2.84
CA ALA A 233 14.16 -3.05 -3.50
C ALA A 233 13.04 -3.32 -4.52
N GLU A 234 13.10 -4.45 -5.23
CA GLU A 234 12.03 -4.90 -6.14
C GLU A 234 10.80 -5.42 -5.39
N LEU A 235 11.02 -6.10 -4.27
CA LEU A 235 9.97 -6.75 -3.48
C LEU A 235 9.20 -5.77 -2.60
N GLU A 236 9.87 -4.80 -1.96
CA GLU A 236 9.28 -3.81 -1.04
C GLU A 236 7.99 -3.14 -1.57
N PRO A 237 7.92 -2.65 -2.82
CA PRO A 237 6.69 -2.03 -3.34
C PRO A 237 5.57 -3.05 -3.62
N THR A 238 5.88 -4.35 -3.74
CA THR A 238 4.89 -5.41 -4.03
C THR A 238 4.13 -5.87 -2.79
N VAL A 239 4.67 -5.63 -1.60
CA VAL A 239 4.13 -6.15 -0.33
C VAL A 239 3.18 -5.13 0.31
N ILE A 240 1.92 -5.53 0.48
CA ILE A 240 0.88 -4.69 1.11
C ILE A 240 0.91 -4.80 2.64
N ASP A 241 1.28 -5.97 3.19
CA ASP A 241 1.38 -6.19 4.64
C ASP A 241 2.42 -5.24 5.24
N LYS A 242 1.97 -4.29 6.06
CA LYS A 242 2.81 -3.24 6.64
C LYS A 242 3.94 -3.80 7.50
N SER A 243 3.71 -4.93 8.17
CA SER A 243 4.72 -5.54 9.03
C SER A 243 5.81 -6.17 8.18
N ILE A 244 5.44 -7.02 7.22
CA ILE A 244 6.40 -7.66 6.32
C ILE A 244 7.17 -6.60 5.51
N ARG A 245 6.47 -5.58 5.01
CA ARG A 245 7.11 -4.47 4.31
C ARG A 245 8.12 -3.73 5.18
N ALA A 246 7.82 -3.52 6.47
CA ALA A 246 8.76 -2.91 7.41
C ALA A 246 10.00 -3.79 7.66
N ALA A 247 9.85 -5.12 7.70
CA ALA A 247 10.97 -6.05 7.78
C ALA A 247 11.87 -5.94 6.53
N ILE A 248 11.27 -6.00 5.33
CA ILE A 248 11.99 -5.85 4.05
C ILE A 248 12.72 -4.51 3.98
N LEU A 249 12.07 -3.43 4.42
CA LEU A 249 12.68 -2.09 4.42
C LEU A 249 13.89 -2.02 5.37
N ALA A 250 13.80 -2.60 6.56
CA ALA A 250 14.91 -2.62 7.51
C ALA A 250 16.11 -3.41 6.97
N GLU A 251 15.84 -4.54 6.31
CA GLU A 251 16.88 -5.35 5.68
C GLU A 251 17.53 -4.63 4.50
N LYS A 252 16.73 -4.01 3.62
CA LYS A 252 17.21 -3.17 2.52
C LYS A 252 18.14 -2.06 3.01
N GLN A 253 17.71 -1.31 4.03
CA GLN A 253 18.51 -0.22 4.62
C GLN A 253 19.83 -0.74 5.19
N PHE A 254 19.82 -1.92 5.81
CA PHE A 254 21.04 -2.51 6.34
C PHE A 254 21.98 -3.00 5.23
N CYS A 255 21.45 -3.53 4.13
CA CYS A 255 22.27 -3.87 2.96
C CYS A 255 22.94 -2.63 2.35
N GLU A 256 22.21 -1.53 2.22
CA GLU A 256 22.74 -0.24 1.74
C GLU A 256 23.85 0.27 2.68
N PHE A 257 23.64 0.18 3.98
CA PHE A 257 24.66 0.49 4.99
C PHE A 257 25.90 -0.38 4.83
N CYS A 258 25.76 -1.71 4.72
CA CYS A 258 26.88 -2.64 4.54
C CYS A 258 27.71 -2.32 3.28
N GLN A 259 27.04 -2.00 2.18
CA GLN A 259 27.69 -1.60 0.93
C GLN A 259 28.48 -0.30 1.10
N GLN A 260 27.89 0.69 1.76
CA GLN A 260 28.55 1.97 2.04
C GLN A 260 29.77 1.79 2.97
N THR A 261 29.63 1.00 4.04
CA THR A 261 30.75 0.70 4.94
C THR A 261 31.89 -0.01 4.21
N MET A 262 31.59 -0.94 3.29
CA MET A 262 32.63 -1.59 2.50
C MET A 262 33.36 -0.62 1.57
N LEU A 263 32.63 0.31 0.94
CA LEU A 263 33.23 1.36 0.10
C LEU A 263 34.14 2.27 0.93
N GLU A 264 33.70 2.66 2.12
CA GLU A 264 34.51 3.47 3.05
C GLU A 264 35.73 2.72 3.55
N TYR A 265 35.58 1.42 3.87
CA TYR A 265 36.71 0.59 4.28
C TYR A 265 37.75 0.46 3.17
N LYS A 266 37.32 0.31 1.91
CA LYS A 266 38.23 0.32 0.75
C LYS A 266 38.98 1.64 0.60
N LYS A 267 38.30 2.78 0.81
CA LYS A 267 38.87 4.12 0.62
C LYS A 267 39.78 4.54 1.77
N THR A 268 39.36 4.30 3.01
CA THR A 268 39.98 4.87 4.22
C THR A 268 40.75 3.86 5.05
N ARG A 269 40.58 2.55 4.77
CA ARG A 269 41.08 1.42 5.57
C ARG A 269 40.63 1.46 7.03
N LYS A 270 39.54 2.18 7.33
CA LYS A 270 38.90 2.25 8.65
C LYS A 270 37.47 1.73 8.57
N VAL A 271 37.02 1.11 9.66
CA VAL A 271 35.63 0.68 9.86
C VAL A 271 35.18 1.17 11.22
N ASP A 272 34.03 1.84 11.28
CA ASP A 272 33.36 2.11 12.55
C ASP A 272 32.58 0.86 12.98
N THR A 273 33.26 -0.01 13.73
CA THR A 273 32.70 -1.28 14.21
C THR A 273 31.49 -1.08 15.13
N ASN A 274 31.47 -0.01 15.93
CA ASN A 274 30.33 0.30 16.80
C ASN A 274 29.09 0.64 15.97
N SER A 275 29.25 1.46 14.94
CA SER A 275 28.14 1.77 14.01
C SER A 275 27.63 0.52 13.30
N VAL A 276 28.51 -0.40 12.88
CA VAL A 276 28.10 -1.68 12.27
C VAL A 276 27.29 -2.54 13.26
N ILE A 277 27.76 -2.67 14.50
CA ILE A 277 27.06 -3.47 15.54
C ILE A 277 25.69 -2.88 15.86
N ILE A 278 25.60 -1.55 16.02
CA ILE A 278 24.34 -0.85 16.29
C ILE A 278 23.36 -1.04 15.13
N ALA A 279 23.83 -0.86 13.89
CA ALA A 279 23.01 -1.02 12.69
C ALA A 279 22.51 -2.47 12.54
N LEU A 280 23.39 -3.46 12.78
CA LEU A 280 23.03 -4.88 12.74
C LEU A 280 21.97 -5.22 13.77
N THR A 281 22.17 -4.78 15.02
CA THR A 281 21.23 -5.03 16.12
C THR A 281 19.87 -4.40 15.83
N LYS A 282 19.86 -3.19 15.27
CA LYS A 282 18.62 -2.50 14.84
C LYS A 282 17.91 -3.28 13.74
N ALA A 283 18.63 -3.75 12.72
CA ALA A 283 18.07 -4.53 11.63
C ALA A 283 17.48 -5.86 12.14
N GLN A 284 18.23 -6.61 12.94
CA GLN A 284 17.77 -7.88 13.55
C GLN A 284 16.51 -7.69 14.39
N ASN A 285 16.50 -6.68 15.26
CA ASN A 285 15.34 -6.41 16.12
C ASN A 285 14.12 -6.00 15.30
N SER A 286 14.31 -5.21 14.24
CA SER A 286 13.25 -4.80 13.33
C SER A 286 12.66 -6.00 12.60
N VAL A 287 13.50 -6.79 11.93
CA VAL A 287 13.08 -7.98 11.16
C VAL A 287 12.35 -8.97 12.07
N ARG A 288 12.93 -9.32 13.23
CA ARG A 288 12.30 -10.26 14.18
C ARG A 288 10.97 -9.74 14.72
N LYS A 289 10.90 -8.45 15.11
CA LYS A 289 9.66 -7.83 15.60
C LYS A 289 8.55 -7.91 14.54
N HIS A 290 8.89 -7.69 13.29
CA HIS A 290 7.94 -7.56 12.20
C HIS A 290 7.55 -8.87 11.52
N LEU A 291 8.40 -9.90 11.58
CA LEU A 291 8.09 -11.25 11.07
C LEU A 291 7.45 -12.15 12.13
N ASN A 292 7.87 -12.03 13.39
CA ASN A 292 7.44 -12.92 14.49
C ASN A 292 6.47 -12.26 15.48
N GLY A 293 5.69 -11.28 15.01
CA GLY A 293 4.72 -10.55 15.84
C GLY A 293 3.96 -11.47 16.80
N ASP A 294 4.12 -11.24 18.10
CA ASP A 294 3.50 -11.93 19.24
C ASP A 294 3.87 -13.41 19.52
N GLN A 295 5.06 -13.91 19.14
CA GLN A 295 5.60 -15.12 19.81
C GLN A 295 6.34 -14.85 21.12
N ASN A 296 6.74 -13.60 21.37
CA ASN A 296 6.84 -13.11 22.75
C ASN A 296 5.44 -12.65 23.15
N GLY A 297 4.56 -13.62 23.38
CA GLY A 297 3.38 -13.36 24.19
C GLY A 297 3.83 -12.55 25.38
N LYS A 298 3.17 -11.41 25.60
CA LYS A 298 3.28 -10.60 26.81
C LYS A 298 3.68 -11.55 27.94
N GLN A 299 4.93 -11.46 28.43
CA GLN A 299 5.13 -11.75 29.83
C GLN A 299 4.15 -10.79 30.47
N LYS A 300 2.97 -11.30 30.83
CA LYS A 300 2.01 -10.62 31.68
C LYS A 300 2.89 -9.97 32.72
N ASP A 301 2.80 -8.65 32.83
CA ASP A 301 3.35 -7.92 33.95
C ASP A 301 3.25 -8.85 35.14
N LYS A 302 4.41 -9.31 35.65
CA LYS A 302 4.45 -10.00 36.92
C LYS A 302 3.88 -8.95 37.86
N LYS A 303 2.58 -9.04 38.14
CA LYS A 303 1.89 -8.24 39.14
C LYS A 303 2.86 -8.24 40.31
N ARG A 304 3.42 -7.08 40.64
CA ARG A 304 4.31 -6.90 41.79
C ARG A 304 3.64 -7.62 42.95
N ILE A 305 4.17 -8.77 43.33
CA ILE A 305 3.75 -9.44 44.55
C ILE A 305 4.26 -8.49 45.63
N PRO A 306 3.36 -7.93 46.47
CA PRO A 306 3.80 -7.06 47.56
C PRO A 306 4.82 -7.83 48.41
N PRO A 307 5.92 -7.20 48.84
CA PRO A 307 6.90 -7.87 49.69
C PRO A 307 6.19 -8.39 50.95
N ARG A 308 6.19 -9.72 51.13
CA ARG A 308 5.64 -10.35 52.34
C ARG A 308 6.50 -9.91 53.52
N ARG A 309 5.86 -9.32 54.54
CA ARG A 309 6.51 -9.03 55.82
C ARG A 309 6.60 -10.35 56.59
N ARG A 310 7.82 -10.77 56.94
CA ARG A 310 8.08 -11.96 57.78
C ARG A 310 7.20 -11.94 59.03
N GLY A 311 6.52 -13.05 59.31
CA GLY A 311 5.83 -13.29 60.59
C GLY A 311 4.31 -13.50 60.51
N GLN A 312 3.70 -13.64 59.32
CA GLN A 312 2.31 -14.08 59.23
C GLN A 312 2.20 -15.61 59.11
N PRO A 313 1.11 -16.24 59.59
CA PRO A 313 0.99 -17.71 59.73
C PRO A 313 0.99 -18.50 58.41
N PHE A 314 1.10 -17.81 57.27
CA PHE A 314 1.06 -18.39 55.92
C PHE A 314 2.42 -18.37 55.21
N ASP A 315 3.48 -17.89 55.86
CA ASP A 315 4.82 -17.79 55.25
C ASP A 315 5.59 -19.12 55.20
N GLU A 316 5.22 -20.11 56.00
CA GLU A 316 5.84 -21.45 56.01
C GLU A 316 5.07 -22.47 55.16
N MET A 317 4.03 -22.04 54.45
CA MET A 317 3.17 -22.93 53.69
C MET A 317 3.62 -23.01 52.22
N SER A 318 3.77 -24.22 51.70
CA SER A 318 4.08 -24.45 50.30
C SER A 318 3.01 -23.84 49.39
N VAL A 319 3.38 -23.46 48.17
CA VAL A 319 2.46 -22.83 47.21
C VAL A 319 1.30 -23.79 46.88
N GLU A 320 1.56 -25.10 46.76
CA GLU A 320 0.50 -26.10 46.62
C GLU A 320 -0.46 -26.16 47.82
N ASP A 321 0.03 -26.07 49.05
CA ASP A 321 -0.83 -26.13 50.25
C ASP A 321 -1.66 -24.86 50.43
N PHE A 322 -1.14 -23.71 49.97
CA PHE A 322 -1.88 -22.46 49.92
C PHE A 322 -3.09 -22.57 48.98
N PHE A 323 -2.88 -23.08 47.76
CA PHE A 323 -3.99 -23.25 46.80
C PHE A 323 -4.98 -24.32 47.25
N LYS A 324 -4.52 -25.40 47.90
CA LYS A 324 -5.43 -26.40 48.52
C LYS A 324 -6.28 -25.80 49.63
N LYS A 325 -5.72 -24.93 50.49
CA LYS A 325 -6.51 -24.22 51.51
C LYS A 325 -7.45 -23.19 50.90
N PHE A 326 -7.01 -22.48 49.86
CA PHE A 326 -7.83 -21.52 49.14
C PHE A 326 -9.03 -22.19 48.45
N ASP A 327 -8.82 -23.35 47.80
CA ASP A 327 -9.88 -24.13 47.19
C ASP A 327 -10.80 -24.78 48.24
N LYS A 328 -10.28 -25.18 49.40
CA LYS A 328 -11.12 -25.60 50.53
C LYS A 328 -12.03 -24.48 51.03
N ILE A 329 -11.53 -23.24 51.13
CA ILE A 329 -12.33 -22.07 51.53
C ILE A 329 -13.37 -21.75 50.45
N LYS A 330 -12.99 -21.82 49.17
CA LYS A 330 -13.89 -21.58 48.03
C LYS A 330 -14.99 -22.64 47.91
N ASN A 331 -14.67 -23.90 48.21
CA ASN A 331 -15.64 -25.00 48.19
C ASN A 331 -16.50 -25.05 49.47
N ALA A 332 -15.98 -24.57 50.61
CA ALA A 332 -16.76 -24.39 51.84
C ALA A 332 -17.72 -23.18 51.76
N SER A 333 -17.43 -22.19 50.88
CA SER A 333 -18.28 -21.02 50.63
C SER A 333 -19.24 -21.20 49.43
N GLY A 334 -19.29 -22.40 48.84
CA GLY A 334 -20.18 -22.76 47.72
C GLY A 334 -21.60 -23.18 48.11
N GLY A 335 -21.94 -23.17 49.40
CA GLY A 335 -23.29 -23.43 49.89
C GLY A 335 -23.69 -22.38 50.92
N SER A 336 -24.73 -21.60 50.62
CA SER A 336 -25.39 -20.59 51.46
C SER A 336 -24.54 -19.40 51.92
N SER A 337 -24.70 -18.23 51.26
CA SER A 337 -24.67 -16.88 51.86
C SER A 337 -24.89 -15.78 50.79
N GLN A 338 -26.06 -15.77 50.15
CA GLN A 338 -26.70 -14.49 49.81
C GLN A 338 -27.51 -14.12 51.07
N GLN A 339 -27.30 -12.91 51.61
CA GLN A 339 -27.73 -12.40 52.93
C GLN A 339 -26.74 -12.67 54.08
N GLN A 340 -25.77 -11.77 54.25
CA GLN A 340 -25.24 -11.25 55.53
C GLN A 340 -23.86 -10.59 55.34
N TYR A 341 -23.79 -9.53 54.52
CA TYR A 341 -22.77 -8.47 54.68
C TYR A 341 -23.42 -7.11 54.40
N ALA A 342 -24.52 -6.88 55.09
CA ALA A 342 -25.12 -5.57 55.31
C ALA A 342 -25.45 -5.42 56.81
N THR A 343 -24.59 -5.91 57.70
CA THR A 343 -24.73 -5.71 59.16
C THR A 343 -23.43 -6.06 59.89
N GLN A 344 -22.33 -5.34 59.62
CA GLN A 344 -21.15 -5.31 60.52
C GLN A 344 -20.16 -4.17 60.21
N GLN A 345 -20.66 -2.98 59.87
CA GLN A 345 -19.91 -1.71 59.97
C GLN A 345 -20.67 -0.64 60.79
N GLN A 346 -21.52 -1.08 61.73
CA GLN A 346 -22.03 -0.24 62.82
C GLN A 346 -21.64 -0.88 64.14
N GLN A 347 -20.36 -0.76 64.50
CA GLN A 347 -19.87 -0.76 65.89
C GLN A 347 -18.39 -0.36 65.87
N GLN A 348 -18.14 0.88 65.44
CA GLN A 348 -17.01 1.70 65.88
C GLN A 348 -17.28 3.16 65.55
N GLN A 349 -18.47 3.65 65.96
CA GLN A 349 -18.63 5.03 66.41
C GLN A 349 -18.73 4.97 67.93
N GLN A 350 -17.58 5.08 68.59
CA GLN A 350 -17.45 5.56 69.95
C GLN A 350 -15.96 5.78 70.20
N ASN A 351 -15.43 6.87 69.63
CA ASN A 351 -14.47 7.75 70.29
C ASN A 351 -14.14 8.95 69.40
N LYS A 352 -14.44 10.15 69.93
CA LYS A 352 -14.19 11.52 69.44
C LYS A 352 -15.04 11.94 68.24
N HIS A 353 -16.00 12.86 68.30
CA HIS A 353 -16.16 14.10 69.08
C HIS A 353 -14.93 15.01 69.13
N GLU A 354 -15.18 16.24 68.66
CA GLU A 354 -14.46 17.51 68.78
C GLU A 354 -13.53 17.96 67.63
N LEU A 355 -13.83 19.20 67.18
CA LEU A 355 -13.29 20.04 66.10
C LEU A 355 -13.69 19.63 64.67
N ASP A 356 -14.28 20.47 63.84
CA ASP A 356 -14.74 21.87 63.93
C ASP A 356 -15.60 22.02 62.65
N LEU A 357 -16.91 22.26 62.75
CA LEU A 357 -17.54 23.58 62.67
C LEU A 357 -17.17 24.38 61.40
N LEU A 358 -18.24 24.72 60.64
CA LEU A 358 -18.34 25.72 59.57
C LEU A 358 -17.82 25.24 58.19
N ASP A 359 -18.47 25.47 57.06
CA ASP A 359 -19.46 26.49 56.73
C ASP A 359 -20.27 26.10 55.48
N LEU A 360 -21.44 26.72 55.39
CA LEU A 360 -22.53 26.74 54.41
C LEU A 360 -22.01 27.01 52.97
N GLY A 361 -22.72 26.78 51.86
CA GLY A 361 -24.11 26.50 51.51
C GLY A 361 -24.11 26.29 49.98
N ASP A 362 -25.00 25.47 49.42
CA ASP A 362 -26.25 25.94 48.79
C ASP A 362 -25.97 26.85 47.58
N GLY A 363 -26.34 26.58 46.33
CA GLY A 363 -27.32 25.68 45.74
C GLY A 363 -27.70 26.31 44.39
N LEU A 364 -28.00 25.47 43.38
CA LEU A 364 -29.09 25.62 42.39
C LEU A 364 -29.21 26.97 41.59
N ILE A 365 -29.61 27.08 40.32
CA ILE A 365 -30.06 26.22 39.21
C ILE A 365 -30.38 27.19 38.04
N ASN A 366 -30.23 26.69 36.81
CA ASN A 366 -30.97 27.01 35.56
C ASN A 366 -30.84 28.34 34.77
N ASN A 367 -30.52 28.08 33.49
CA ASN A 367 -31.20 28.42 32.22
C ASN A 367 -31.40 29.88 31.78
N GLY A 368 -30.98 30.12 30.53
CA GLY A 368 -31.58 31.17 29.70
C GLY A 368 -30.86 31.45 28.38
N ASN A 369 -31.38 30.85 27.31
CA ASN A 369 -31.41 31.24 25.88
C ASN A 369 -30.62 32.46 25.33
N ASN A 370 -30.18 32.23 24.07
CA ASN A 370 -30.01 33.16 22.93
C ASN A 370 -29.00 34.31 23.06
N THR A 371 -28.18 34.50 22.01
CA THR A 371 -28.30 35.60 21.02
C THR A 371 -27.12 35.53 20.01
N ASN A 372 -27.41 35.88 18.75
CA ASN A 372 -26.48 36.25 17.68
C ASN A 372 -25.37 37.22 18.16
N GLN A 373 -24.18 37.16 17.56
CA GLN A 373 -23.61 38.23 16.72
C GLN A 373 -22.14 37.99 16.34
N GLN A 374 -21.83 38.46 15.13
CA GLN A 374 -20.52 38.67 14.54
C GLN A 374 -19.63 39.58 15.41
N ALA A 375 -18.32 39.33 15.44
CA ALA A 375 -17.29 40.34 15.20
C ALA A 375 -15.88 39.73 15.21
N SER A 376 -15.24 39.84 14.05
CA SER A 376 -13.84 40.12 13.77
C SER A 376 -12.92 40.49 14.94
N GLN A 377 -11.74 39.86 15.06
CA GLN A 377 -10.42 40.42 14.71
C GLN A 377 -9.24 39.68 15.39
N ALA A 378 -8.17 39.57 14.58
CA ALA A 378 -6.74 39.65 14.93
C ALA A 378 -6.07 38.54 15.78
N SER A 379 -5.14 37.82 15.13
CA SER A 379 -3.70 37.99 15.42
C SER A 379 -2.85 37.31 14.33
N GLN A 380 -2.18 38.13 13.51
CA GLN A 380 -0.93 37.77 12.84
C GLN A 380 0.19 37.74 13.90
N ALA A 381 1.09 36.77 13.83
CA ALA A 381 2.53 36.96 14.00
C ALA A 381 3.29 35.64 13.75
N ASP A 382 4.45 35.80 13.13
CA ASP A 382 5.61 34.91 13.13
C ASP A 382 5.73 33.84 12.02
N ASP A 383 5.88 34.35 10.80
CA ASP A 383 6.93 33.86 9.89
C ASP A 383 8.26 34.55 10.26
N LEU A 384 9.33 33.77 10.43
CA LEU A 384 10.68 33.96 9.84
C LEU A 384 11.73 33.09 10.59
N ILE A 385 12.75 32.65 9.83
CA ILE A 385 14.02 32.00 10.26
C ILE A 385 13.88 30.46 10.43
N ASP A 386 14.49 29.55 9.66
CA ASP A 386 15.79 29.57 8.99
C ASP A 386 15.81 28.61 7.78
N SER A 387 16.21 29.14 6.63
CA SER A 387 16.65 28.39 5.46
C SER A 387 18.06 28.84 5.14
N LEU A 388 19.06 28.07 5.57
CA LEU A 388 20.42 28.14 5.05
C LEU A 388 21.17 26.86 5.42
N ILE A 389 21.51 26.05 4.41
CA ILE A 389 22.89 25.79 3.97
C ILE A 389 22.85 24.67 2.94
N GLN A 390 23.07 25.08 1.68
CA GLN A 390 23.71 24.28 0.65
C GLN A 390 25.23 24.37 0.84
N ILE A 391 25.91 23.22 0.83
CA ILE A 391 27.19 23.00 0.16
C ILE A 391 27.04 21.69 -0.62
#